data_AF-A0AAD5WF08-F1
#
_entry.id   AF-A0AAD5WF08-F1
#
_cell.length_a   1.000
_cell.length_b   1.000
_cell.length_c   1.000
_cell.angle_alpha   90.00
_cell.angle_beta   90.00
_cell.angle_gamma   90.00
#
_symmetry.space_group_name_H-M   'P 1'
#
loop_
_entity.id
_entity.type
_entity.pdbx_description
1 polymer ?
#
loop_
_entity_poly.entity_id
_entity_poly.type
_entity_poly.pdbx_seq_one_letter_code
_entity_poly.pdbx_strand_id
1 'polypeptide(L)'
;MPKELFNEDLWNVQEIKAVQVHHTRMANGFIFGIGGKRVVFSGDTKPCDLLVEEGQNADLLIHEATFEDGHEADALRKKHSTMGQAVEIGRKMNARNVILTHFSARYPKVPALPAYLEKCGNVGVAMDNLRVRIDQLELIPKLLPVFREIYQEELFEIELRKESRILKEKVEQQEKQKTELISRANAT
;
A
#
# COMPACT_ATOMS: atom_id res chain seq x y z
N MET A 1 -10.63 -26.91 4.19
CA MET A 1 -9.59 -26.89 5.24
C MET A 1 -9.85 -28.02 6.22
N PRO A 2 -8.85 -28.55 6.94
CA PRO A 2 -9.08 -29.54 7.99
C PRO A 2 -10.00 -28.97 9.08
N LYS A 3 -11.13 -29.63 9.35
CA LYS A 3 -12.14 -29.17 10.34
C LYS A 3 -11.62 -29.18 11.79
N GLU A 4 -10.49 -29.80 12.03
CA GLU A 4 -9.84 -29.91 13.33
C GLU A 4 -9.13 -28.60 13.75
N LEU A 5 -8.89 -27.68 12.80
CA LEU A 5 -8.13 -26.44 13.06
C LEU A 5 -8.99 -25.28 13.56
N PHE A 6 -10.31 -25.31 13.33
CA PHE A 6 -11.23 -24.24 13.72
C PHE A 6 -12.66 -24.75 13.82
N ASN A 7 -13.47 -24.09 14.65
CA ASN A 7 -14.88 -24.42 14.79
C ASN A 7 -15.71 -23.49 13.88
N GLU A 8 -16.15 -24.02 12.74
CA GLU A 8 -16.91 -23.30 11.71
C GLU A 8 -18.17 -22.61 12.27
N ASP A 9 -18.92 -23.32 13.12
CA ASP A 9 -20.18 -22.83 13.69
C ASP A 9 -19.93 -21.74 14.75
N LEU A 10 -18.98 -21.99 15.66
CA LEU A 10 -18.63 -21.04 16.73
C LEU A 10 -18.08 -19.73 16.16
N TRP A 11 -17.26 -19.81 15.10
CA TRP A 11 -16.65 -18.65 14.48
C TRP A 11 -17.56 -17.98 13.46
N ASN A 12 -18.70 -18.61 13.12
CA ASN A 12 -19.61 -18.17 12.07
C ASN A 12 -18.80 -17.88 10.78
N VAL A 13 -18.13 -18.90 10.25
CA VAL A 13 -17.29 -18.79 9.06
C VAL A 13 -18.15 -18.86 7.80
N GLN A 14 -18.14 -17.79 7.00
CA GLN A 14 -18.78 -17.74 5.68
C GLN A 14 -17.83 -18.16 4.56
N GLU A 15 -16.57 -17.74 4.62
CA GLU A 15 -15.56 -18.07 3.61
C GLU A 15 -14.14 -17.96 4.17
N ILE A 16 -13.25 -18.83 3.69
CA ILE A 16 -11.79 -18.65 3.82
C ILE A 16 -11.17 -19.04 2.48
N LYS A 17 -10.57 -18.08 1.80
CA LYS A 17 -10.05 -18.26 0.44
C LYS A 17 -8.64 -17.69 0.32
N ALA A 18 -7.76 -18.45 -0.32
CA ALA A 18 -6.48 -17.95 -0.81
C ALA A 18 -6.64 -17.56 -2.28
N VAL A 19 -6.12 -16.39 -2.65
CA VAL A 19 -6.18 -15.84 -4.01
C VAL A 19 -4.75 -15.67 -4.50
N GLN A 20 -4.42 -16.23 -5.65
CA GLN A 20 -3.09 -16.08 -6.24
C GLN A 20 -2.84 -14.61 -6.60
N VAL A 21 -1.77 -14.04 -6.05
CA VAL A 21 -1.39 -12.64 -6.30
C VAL A 21 -0.08 -12.54 -7.07
N HIS A 22 0.28 -11.32 -7.45
CA HIS A 22 1.39 -11.04 -8.37
C HIS A 22 2.67 -10.64 -7.62
N HIS A 23 3.38 -11.63 -7.08
CA HIS A 23 4.68 -11.42 -6.42
C HIS A 23 5.69 -12.54 -6.74
N THR A 24 5.93 -13.46 -5.82
CA THR A 24 6.78 -14.64 -6.04
C THR A 24 5.92 -15.88 -6.33
N ARG A 25 6.57 -17.01 -6.60
CA ARG A 25 5.85 -18.27 -6.86
C ARG A 25 5.01 -18.64 -5.62
N MET A 26 3.73 -18.92 -5.82
CA MET A 26 2.78 -19.27 -4.75
C MET A 26 2.48 -18.15 -3.74
N ALA A 27 2.73 -16.87 -4.11
CA ALA A 27 2.29 -15.74 -3.30
C ALA A 27 0.76 -15.65 -3.31
N ASN A 28 0.14 -15.49 -2.15
CA ASN A 28 -1.32 -15.42 -2.02
C ASN A 28 -1.76 -14.22 -1.19
N GLY A 29 -2.85 -13.60 -1.61
CA GLY A 29 -3.73 -12.84 -0.74
C GLY A 29 -4.77 -13.76 -0.11
N PHE A 30 -5.46 -13.27 0.91
CA PHE A 30 -6.43 -14.04 1.68
C PHE A 30 -7.72 -13.27 1.86
N ILE A 31 -8.83 -13.99 1.84
CA ILE A 31 -10.16 -13.47 2.11
C ILE A 31 -10.74 -14.29 3.27
N PHE A 32 -11.22 -13.58 4.27
CA PHE A 32 -11.85 -14.15 5.46
C PHE A 32 -13.23 -13.54 5.62
N GLY A 33 -14.28 -14.34 5.44
CA GLY A 33 -15.63 -14.04 5.88
C GLY A 33 -15.87 -14.76 7.20
N ILE A 34 -15.76 -14.06 8.32
CA ILE A 34 -15.89 -14.63 9.66
C ILE A 34 -16.72 -13.66 10.51
N GLY A 35 -17.66 -14.18 11.30
CA GLY A 35 -18.48 -13.35 12.19
C GLY A 35 -19.34 -12.32 11.47
N GLY A 36 -19.70 -12.58 10.20
CA GLY A 36 -20.44 -11.63 9.36
C GLY A 36 -19.61 -10.44 8.89
N LYS A 37 -18.27 -10.56 8.92
CA LYS A 37 -17.32 -9.55 8.47
C LYS A 37 -16.40 -10.10 7.41
N ARG A 38 -16.18 -9.31 6.35
CA ARG A 38 -15.33 -9.67 5.22
C ARG A 38 -14.02 -8.90 5.27
N VAL A 39 -12.92 -9.61 5.53
CA VAL A 39 -11.56 -9.06 5.61
C VAL A 39 -10.72 -9.59 4.46
N VAL A 40 -10.05 -8.69 3.75
CA VAL A 40 -9.12 -9.04 2.67
C VAL A 40 -7.70 -8.64 3.09
N PHE A 41 -6.76 -9.56 2.94
CA PHE A 41 -5.34 -9.33 3.18
C PHE A 41 -4.58 -9.55 1.87
N SER A 42 -3.87 -8.54 1.37
CA SER A 42 -3.25 -8.64 0.04
C SER A 42 -2.09 -9.63 -0.04
N GLY A 43 -1.37 -9.85 1.07
CA GLY A 43 0.01 -10.32 1.01
C GLY A 43 0.89 -9.31 0.27
N ASP A 44 2.08 -9.73 -0.16
CA ASP A 44 2.92 -8.92 -1.04
C ASP A 44 2.45 -9.10 -2.49
N THR A 45 2.22 -7.98 -3.19
CA THR A 45 1.73 -8.00 -4.57
C THR A 45 1.85 -6.64 -5.24
N LYS A 46 2.18 -6.65 -6.54
CA LYS A 46 1.80 -5.52 -7.43
C LYS A 46 0.26 -5.49 -7.61
N PRO A 47 -0.33 -4.44 -8.19
CA PRO A 47 -1.77 -4.42 -8.49
C PRO A 47 -2.27 -5.71 -9.15
N CYS A 48 -3.35 -6.25 -8.58
CA CYS A 48 -3.91 -7.56 -8.92
C CYS A 48 -5.43 -7.47 -9.01
N ASP A 49 -5.96 -7.49 -10.25
CA ASP A 49 -7.40 -7.40 -10.48
C ASP A 49 -8.16 -8.62 -9.95
N LEU A 50 -7.55 -9.81 -9.95
CA LEU A 50 -8.16 -11.00 -9.34
C LEU A 50 -8.43 -10.81 -7.84
N LEU A 51 -7.51 -10.15 -7.10
CA LEU A 51 -7.75 -9.83 -5.69
C LEU A 51 -8.92 -8.87 -5.53
N VAL A 52 -9.07 -7.89 -6.43
CA VAL A 52 -10.19 -6.95 -6.46
C VAL A 52 -11.51 -7.67 -6.72
N GLU A 53 -11.55 -8.54 -7.73
CA GLU A 53 -12.75 -9.31 -8.11
C GLU A 53 -13.21 -10.21 -6.98
N GLU A 54 -12.27 -10.95 -6.39
CA GLU A 54 -12.57 -11.87 -5.30
C GLU A 54 -12.91 -11.14 -4.00
N GLY A 55 -12.27 -10.00 -3.73
CA GLY A 55 -12.41 -9.21 -2.51
C GLY A 55 -13.53 -8.17 -2.49
N GLN A 56 -14.37 -8.07 -3.53
CA GLN A 56 -15.41 -7.04 -3.66
C GLN A 56 -16.26 -6.79 -2.39
N ASN A 57 -16.51 -5.53 -2.06
CA ASN A 57 -17.32 -5.11 -0.91
C ASN A 57 -16.76 -5.57 0.45
N ALA A 58 -15.44 -5.69 0.59
CA ALA A 58 -14.80 -6.01 1.87
C ALA A 58 -15.15 -4.97 2.95
N ASP A 59 -15.42 -5.40 4.19
CA ASP A 59 -15.50 -4.49 5.35
C ASP A 59 -14.13 -3.85 5.65
N LEU A 60 -13.05 -4.62 5.41
CA LEU A 60 -11.68 -4.19 5.64
C LEU A 60 -10.75 -4.80 4.58
N LEU A 61 -9.99 -3.94 3.92
CA LEU A 61 -8.82 -4.32 3.13
C LEU A 61 -7.55 -3.93 3.90
N ILE A 62 -6.67 -4.91 4.13
CA ILE A 62 -5.30 -4.68 4.58
C ILE A 62 -4.38 -4.91 3.38
N HIS A 63 -3.76 -3.85 2.89
CA HIS A 63 -2.98 -3.89 1.65
C HIS A 63 -1.53 -3.45 1.86
N GLU A 64 -0.59 -4.16 1.22
CA GLU A 64 0.80 -3.74 1.17
C GLU A 64 0.96 -2.42 0.40
N ALA A 65 1.84 -1.55 0.88
CA ALA A 65 2.14 -0.26 0.28
C ALA A 65 3.65 0.01 0.37
N THR A 66 4.43 -0.95 -0.15
CA THR A 66 5.88 -0.98 0.04
C THR A 66 6.58 0.26 -0.52
N PHE A 67 6.10 0.77 -1.66
CA PHE A 67 6.70 1.92 -2.34
C PHE A 67 5.90 3.20 -2.16
N GLU A 68 6.60 4.33 -2.13
CA GLU A 68 5.98 5.64 -2.28
C GLU A 68 5.54 5.87 -3.73
N ASP A 69 4.63 6.82 -3.91
CA ASP A 69 4.24 7.28 -5.25
C ASP A 69 5.42 7.96 -5.96
N GLY A 70 5.53 7.73 -7.27
CA GLY A 70 6.72 8.09 -8.07
C GLY A 70 7.77 6.98 -8.16
N HIS A 71 7.57 5.85 -7.47
CA HIS A 71 8.42 4.67 -7.57
C HIS A 71 7.71 3.48 -8.23
N GLU A 72 6.77 3.73 -9.14
CA GLU A 72 5.97 2.70 -9.81
C GLU A 72 6.83 1.72 -10.61
N ALA A 73 7.91 2.19 -11.24
CA ALA A 73 8.83 1.32 -11.99
C ALA A 73 9.60 0.35 -11.06
N ASP A 74 9.99 0.82 -9.88
CA ASP A 74 10.65 -0.02 -8.86
C ASP A 74 9.66 -0.99 -8.23
N ALA A 75 8.44 -0.52 -7.92
CA ALA A 75 7.34 -1.32 -7.41
C ALA A 75 6.99 -2.45 -8.38
N LEU A 76 6.85 -2.15 -9.68
CA LEU A 76 6.61 -3.15 -10.72
C LEU A 76 7.75 -4.17 -10.81
N ARG A 77 9.00 -3.71 -10.85
CA ARG A 77 10.18 -4.58 -10.98
C ARG A 77 10.31 -5.53 -9.79
N LYS A 78 10.04 -5.04 -8.57
CA LYS A 78 10.09 -5.81 -7.32
C LYS A 78 8.77 -6.50 -6.98
N LYS A 79 7.75 -6.31 -7.82
CA LYS A 79 6.40 -6.89 -7.71
C LYS A 79 5.70 -6.56 -6.39
N HIS A 80 5.73 -5.28 -6.05
CA HIS A 80 5.02 -4.66 -4.94
C HIS A 80 4.11 -3.54 -5.45
N SER A 81 3.36 -2.93 -4.54
CA SER A 81 2.50 -1.79 -4.83
C SER A 81 3.07 -0.48 -4.29
N THR A 82 2.75 0.63 -4.95
CA THR A 82 2.85 1.96 -4.33
C THR A 82 1.66 2.22 -3.41
N MET A 83 1.75 3.22 -2.55
CA MET A 83 0.60 3.69 -1.74
C MET A 83 -0.61 4.03 -2.59
N GLY A 84 -0.45 4.84 -3.63
CA GLY A 84 -1.54 5.25 -4.52
C GLY A 84 -2.15 4.05 -5.26
N GLN A 85 -1.33 3.07 -5.64
CA GLN A 85 -1.81 1.82 -6.22
C GLN A 85 -2.64 0.99 -5.24
N ALA A 86 -2.20 0.88 -3.98
CA ALA A 86 -2.92 0.16 -2.94
C ALA A 86 -4.27 0.84 -2.60
N VAL A 87 -4.29 2.17 -2.54
CA VAL A 87 -5.53 2.95 -2.38
C VAL A 87 -6.49 2.71 -3.55
N GLU A 88 -5.98 2.72 -4.77
CA GLU A 88 -6.78 2.46 -5.97
C GLU A 88 -7.35 1.03 -6.00
N ILE A 89 -6.59 0.03 -5.53
CA ILE A 89 -7.11 -1.34 -5.34
C ILE A 89 -8.27 -1.34 -4.34
N GLY A 90 -8.13 -0.67 -3.20
CA GLY A 90 -9.22 -0.53 -2.23
C GLY A 90 -10.47 0.13 -2.80
N ARG A 91 -10.28 1.18 -3.61
CA ARG A 91 -11.38 1.86 -4.32
C ARG A 91 -12.09 0.93 -5.31
N LYS A 92 -11.34 0.23 -6.17
CA LYS A 92 -11.90 -0.73 -7.14
C LYS A 92 -12.60 -1.91 -6.48
N MET A 93 -12.12 -2.33 -5.31
CA MET A 93 -12.71 -3.39 -4.50
C MET A 93 -14.00 -2.94 -3.79
N ASN A 94 -14.33 -1.64 -3.82
CA ASN A 94 -15.38 -1.05 -2.98
C ASN A 94 -15.19 -1.42 -1.49
N ALA A 95 -13.93 -1.42 -1.02
CA ALA A 95 -13.61 -1.74 0.36
C ALA A 95 -14.10 -0.62 1.28
N ARG A 96 -14.82 -0.99 2.34
CA ARG A 96 -15.38 -0.03 3.29
C ARG A 96 -14.30 0.70 4.08
N ASN A 97 -13.26 -0.02 4.50
CA ASN A 97 -12.08 0.55 5.17
C ASN A 97 -10.80 -0.03 4.54
N VAL A 98 -9.75 0.78 4.46
CA VAL A 98 -8.44 0.37 3.94
C VAL A 98 -7.35 0.71 4.95
N ILE A 99 -6.54 -0.29 5.31
CA ILE A 99 -5.32 -0.12 6.11
C ILE A 99 -4.13 -0.45 5.24
N LEU A 100 -3.28 0.55 5.01
CA LEU A 100 -2.00 0.38 4.31
C LEU A 100 -0.94 -0.13 5.30
N THR A 101 -0.13 -1.09 4.88
CA THR A 101 0.94 -1.67 5.70
C THR A 101 2.14 -2.11 4.84
N HIS A 102 3.12 -2.80 5.45
CA HIS A 102 4.30 -3.34 4.77
C HIS A 102 5.11 -2.24 4.06
N PHE A 103 5.38 -1.14 4.76
CA PHE A 103 6.13 -0.02 4.22
C PHE A 103 7.61 -0.35 4.08
N SER A 104 8.29 0.34 3.15
CA SER A 104 9.74 0.18 3.00
C SER A 104 10.49 0.50 4.30
N ALA A 105 11.40 -0.39 4.70
CA ALA A 105 12.30 -0.20 5.84
C ALA A 105 13.22 1.04 5.76
N ARG A 106 13.20 1.77 4.63
CA ARG A 106 13.86 3.07 4.48
C ARG A 106 13.32 4.12 5.45
N TYR A 107 12.08 3.96 5.93
CA TYR A 107 11.43 4.87 6.88
C TYR A 107 10.96 4.09 8.10
N PRO A 108 11.85 3.83 9.07
CA PRO A 108 11.56 2.91 10.17
C PRO A 108 10.57 3.47 11.20
N LYS A 109 10.33 4.80 11.20
CA LYS A 109 9.50 5.46 12.21
C LYS A 109 8.08 5.72 11.73
N VAL A 110 7.93 6.27 10.53
CA VAL A 110 6.64 6.64 9.93
C VAL A 110 6.75 6.47 8.41
N PRO A 111 5.73 5.95 7.73
CA PRO A 111 5.71 5.98 6.28
C PRO A 111 5.53 7.42 5.77
N ALA A 112 5.78 7.65 4.49
CA ALA A 112 5.33 8.90 3.86
C ALA A 112 3.80 9.04 4.05
N LEU A 113 3.33 10.26 4.36
CA LEU A 113 1.90 10.55 4.53
C LEU A 113 1.43 11.61 3.50
N PRO A 114 1.25 11.22 2.23
CA PRO A 114 0.72 12.12 1.22
C PRO A 114 -0.60 12.75 1.65
N ALA A 115 -0.77 14.05 1.38
CA ALA A 115 -1.96 14.81 1.79
C ALA A 115 -3.28 14.28 1.19
N TYR A 116 -3.22 13.49 0.10
CA TYR A 116 -4.42 12.90 -0.49
C TYR A 116 -5.04 11.79 0.38
N LEU A 117 -4.27 11.13 1.26
CA LEU A 117 -4.80 10.04 2.10
C LEU A 117 -5.95 10.53 3.00
N GLU A 118 -5.83 11.75 3.54
CA GLU A 118 -6.87 12.37 4.36
C GLU A 118 -8.15 12.65 3.56
N LYS A 119 -8.03 12.86 2.25
CA LYS A 119 -9.17 13.10 1.34
C LYS A 119 -9.88 11.80 0.94
N CYS A 120 -9.25 10.64 1.13
CA CYS A 120 -9.88 9.35 0.81
C CYS A 120 -11.01 8.99 1.79
N GLY A 121 -10.99 9.51 3.01
CA GLY A 121 -12.08 9.35 3.99
C GLY A 121 -12.18 7.98 4.67
N ASN A 122 -11.66 6.91 4.07
CA ASN A 122 -11.71 5.54 4.61
C ASN A 122 -10.35 4.80 4.59
N VAL A 123 -9.27 5.51 4.28
CA VAL A 123 -7.91 4.96 4.25
C VAL A 123 -7.15 5.44 5.49
N GLY A 124 -6.40 4.54 6.11
CA GLY A 124 -5.33 4.93 7.03
C GLY A 124 -4.12 4.00 6.94
N VAL A 125 -3.15 4.26 7.80
CA VAL A 125 -1.85 3.57 7.80
C VAL A 125 -1.69 2.76 9.08
N ALA A 126 -1.12 1.57 8.95
CA ALA A 126 -0.69 0.79 10.09
C ALA A 126 0.56 1.41 10.71
N MET A 127 0.67 1.32 12.03
CA MET A 127 1.87 1.62 12.80
C MET A 127 2.16 0.43 13.70
N ASP A 128 3.42 0.24 14.08
CA ASP A 128 3.79 -0.83 15.00
C ASP A 128 2.98 -0.71 16.30
N ASN A 129 2.44 -1.85 16.76
CA ASN A 129 1.56 -1.97 17.92
C ASN A 129 0.17 -1.34 17.81
N LEU A 130 -0.22 -0.81 16.64
CA LEU A 130 -1.59 -0.35 16.42
C LEU A 130 -2.58 -1.51 16.61
N ARG A 131 -3.59 -1.31 17.48
CA ARG A 131 -4.69 -2.25 17.70
C ARG A 131 -6.01 -1.54 17.53
N VAL A 132 -6.86 -2.11 16.71
CA VAL A 132 -8.14 -1.51 16.33
C VAL A 132 -9.16 -2.62 16.31
N ARG A 133 -10.30 -2.39 16.96
CA ARG A 133 -11.42 -3.32 16.87
C ARG A 133 -12.18 -3.11 15.57
N ILE A 134 -12.79 -4.16 15.04
CA ILE A 134 -13.53 -4.10 13.77
C ILE A 134 -14.69 -3.09 13.83
N ASP A 135 -15.33 -2.91 14.99
CA ASP A 135 -16.39 -1.92 15.22
C ASP A 135 -15.89 -0.46 15.25
N GLN A 136 -14.57 -0.25 15.22
CA GLN A 136 -13.93 1.07 15.33
C GLN A 136 -13.06 1.45 14.12
N LEU A 137 -13.16 0.74 13.01
CA LEU A 137 -12.33 0.99 11.81
C LEU A 137 -12.49 2.40 11.25
N GLU A 138 -13.64 3.06 11.43
CA GLU A 138 -13.88 4.45 11.01
C GLU A 138 -13.01 5.48 11.75
N LEU A 139 -12.32 5.08 12.83
CA LEU A 139 -11.35 5.94 13.52
C LEU A 139 -9.99 5.96 12.82
N ILE A 140 -9.67 4.97 11.99
CA ILE A 140 -8.35 4.82 11.38
C ILE A 140 -7.93 6.03 10.54
N PRO A 141 -8.77 6.54 9.62
CA PRO A 141 -8.41 7.73 8.83
C PRO A 141 -8.19 8.97 9.70
N LYS A 142 -8.86 9.05 10.86
CA LYS A 142 -8.75 10.17 11.81
C LYS A 142 -7.41 10.21 12.53
N LEU A 143 -6.62 9.13 12.48
CA LEU A 143 -5.27 9.09 13.03
C LEU A 143 -4.23 9.74 12.12
N LEU A 144 -4.51 9.87 10.81
CA LEU A 144 -3.58 10.50 9.86
C LEU A 144 -3.10 11.91 10.27
N PRO A 145 -3.99 12.87 10.62
CA PRO A 145 -3.53 14.18 11.08
C PRO A 145 -2.77 14.11 12.41
N VAL A 146 -3.10 13.15 13.29
CA VAL A 146 -2.38 12.94 14.55
C VAL A 146 -0.96 12.44 14.29
N PHE A 147 -0.79 11.47 13.38
CA PHE A 147 0.54 11.00 12.98
C PHE A 147 1.34 12.10 12.29
N ARG A 148 0.69 12.95 11.48
CA ARG A 148 1.37 14.09 10.84
C ARG A 148 1.96 15.07 11.86
N GLU A 149 1.22 15.35 12.93
CA GLU A 149 1.68 16.21 14.02
C GLU A 149 2.81 15.55 14.82
N ILE A 150 2.62 14.30 15.23
CA ILE A 150 3.60 13.58 16.08
C ILE A 150 4.94 13.38 15.35
N TYR A 151 4.91 13.10 14.05
CA TYR A 151 6.09 12.79 13.25
C TYR A 151 6.46 13.93 12.28
N GLN A 152 6.16 15.17 12.63
CA GLN A 152 6.40 16.32 11.74
C GLN A 152 7.88 16.42 11.32
N GLU A 153 8.81 16.20 12.26
CA GLU A 153 10.26 16.24 11.99
C GLU A 153 10.67 15.14 11.01
N GLU A 154 10.26 13.90 11.25
CA GLU A 154 10.55 12.78 10.35
C GLU A 154 9.95 12.97 8.96
N LEU A 155 8.70 13.44 8.88
CA LEU A 155 8.04 13.69 7.60
C LEU A 155 8.73 14.81 6.81
N PHE A 156 9.22 15.84 7.50
CA PHE A 156 10.02 16.90 6.88
C PHE A 156 11.35 16.36 6.33
N GLU A 157 12.05 15.50 7.09
CA GLU A 157 13.27 14.84 6.60
C GLU A 157 13.02 13.95 5.37
N ILE A 158 11.90 13.20 5.37
CA ILE A 158 11.49 12.36 4.24
C ILE A 158 11.28 13.23 2.99
N GLU A 159 10.54 14.33 3.13
CA GLU A 159 10.27 15.24 2.01
C GLU A 159 11.56 15.88 1.48
N LEU A 160 12.45 16.36 2.36
CA LEU A 160 13.75 16.91 1.95
C LEU A 160 14.61 15.90 1.18
N ARG A 161 14.64 14.64 1.63
CA ARG A 161 15.38 13.57 0.93
C ARG A 161 14.78 13.30 -0.44
N LYS A 162 13.45 13.31 -0.54
CA LYS A 162 12.72 13.13 -1.80
C LYS A 162 13.03 14.26 -2.78
N GLU A 163 12.93 15.53 -2.34
CA GLU A 163 13.27 16.69 -3.16
C GLU A 163 14.73 16.67 -3.63
N SER A 164 15.66 16.35 -2.72
CA SER A 164 17.09 16.23 -3.05
C SER A 164 17.34 15.17 -4.12
N ARG A 165 16.64 14.03 -4.05
CA ARG A 165 16.73 12.96 -5.05
C ARG A 165 16.17 13.40 -6.39
N ILE A 166 14.99 14.00 -6.42
CA ILE A 166 14.36 14.51 -7.66
C ILE A 166 15.29 15.54 -8.33
N LEU A 167 15.92 16.41 -7.55
CA LEU A 167 16.88 17.38 -8.08
C LEU A 167 18.09 16.70 -8.72
N LYS A 168 18.69 15.70 -8.04
CA LYS A 168 19.81 14.92 -8.60
C LYS A 168 19.42 14.23 -9.91
N GLU A 169 18.27 13.57 -9.95
CA GLU A 169 17.79 12.88 -11.15
C GLU A 169 17.55 13.87 -12.32
N LYS A 170 17.04 15.08 -12.04
CA LYS A 170 16.90 16.14 -13.05
C LYS A 170 18.25 16.63 -13.59
N VAL A 171 19.23 16.84 -12.70
CA VAL A 171 20.59 17.26 -13.10
C VAL A 171 21.23 16.19 -13.99
N GLU A 172 21.17 14.93 -13.60
CA GLU A 172 21.71 13.82 -14.40
C GLU A 172 21.02 13.68 -15.77
N GLN A 173 19.71 13.91 -15.85
CA GLN A 173 18.98 13.91 -17.13
C GLN A 173 19.39 15.07 -18.02
N GLN A 174 19.59 16.27 -17.46
CA GLN A 174 20.05 17.45 -18.21
C GLN A 174 21.47 17.25 -18.77
N GLU A 175 22.37 16.67 -17.96
CA GLU A 175 23.73 16.35 -18.40
C GLU A 175 23.75 15.31 -19.53
N LYS A 176 22.91 14.26 -19.44
CA LYS A 176 22.74 13.26 -20.50
C LYS A 176 22.23 13.89 -21.80
N GLN A 177 21.18 14.71 -21.72
CA GLN A 177 20.62 15.41 -22.89
C GLN A 177 21.65 16.34 -23.55
N LYS A 178 22.42 17.09 -22.75
CA LYS A 178 23.48 17.97 -23.26
C LYS A 178 24.57 17.16 -23.97
N THR A 179 24.96 16.02 -23.41
CA THR A 179 25.98 15.14 -24.00
C THR A 179 25.50 14.53 -25.32
N GLU A 180 24.25 14.07 -25.39
CA GLU A 180 23.64 13.55 -26.63
C GLU A 180 23.49 14.62 -27.73
N LEU A 181 23.19 15.86 -27.35
CA LEU A 181 23.14 16.98 -28.29
C LEU A 181 24.51 17.30 -28.89
N ILE A 182 25.55 17.30 -28.05
CA ILE A 182 26.94 17.53 -28.49
C ILE A 182 27.41 16.39 -29.40
N SER A 183 27.11 15.13 -29.07
CA SER A 183 27.52 13.99 -29.90
C SER A 183 26.82 13.97 -31.26
N ARG A 184 25.54 14.37 -31.33
CA ARG A 184 24.82 14.53 -32.61
C ARG A 184 25.38 15.68 -33.45
N ALA A 185 25.70 16.82 -32.84
CA ALA A 185 26.27 17.96 -33.56
C ALA A 185 27.63 17.62 -34.20
N ASN A 186 28.46 16.83 -33.51
CA ASN A 186 29.78 16.42 -34.00
C ASN A 186 29.75 15.27 -35.04
N ALA A 187 28.59 14.65 -35.27
CA ALA A 187 28.42 13.56 -36.25
C ALA A 187 27.87 14.05 -37.60
N THR A 188 27.65 15.37 -37.75
CA THR A 188 27.23 16.08 -38.97
C THR A 188 28.37 16.94 -39.48
#